data_AF-A0A930N232-F1
#
_entry.id   AF-A0A930N232-F1
#
_cell.length_a   1.000
_cell.length_b   1.000
_cell.length_c   1.000
_cell.angle_alpha   90.00
_cell.angle_beta   90.00
_cell.angle_gamma   90.00
#
_symmetry.space_group_name_H-M   'P 1'
#
loop_
_entity.id
_entity.type
_entity.pdbx_description
1 polymer ?
#
loop_
_entity_poly.entity_id
_entity_poly.type
_entity_poly.pdbx_seq_one_letter_code
_entity_poly.pdbx_strand_id
1 'polypeptide(L)'
;MNQKEQVIALLKSIETEEAAPVAVINPAKYIQHNLGIKDGLTGFGEALSALPQGSARVNTVRVLQDGDFVIAHTNYNFFGPKIGFDIFRFENGKIVEHWDNLQEKPASANPSGHTMIDGTTEIKDLDKTEANKQLVAQFVSDILQGNAPEKLTSYFDGDNYIQHNPAIADGLSGLGAALEAMAKQGIAMFYDRVHRVFGEGNFVLAVSEGSFAGKAVTFYDLFRVEGGKIAEHWDVVEPVTPAEQHQNKNGKFGF
;
A
#
# COMPACT_ATOMS: atom_id res chain seq x y z
N MET A 1 -18.47 -12.83 -10.67
CA MET A 1 -17.60 -11.75 -10.21
C MET A 1 -16.28 -12.38 -9.80
N ASN A 2 -15.17 -11.96 -10.40
CA ASN A 2 -13.84 -12.41 -9.98
C ASN A 2 -13.45 -11.75 -8.64
N GLN A 3 -12.37 -12.18 -8.00
CA GLN A 3 -11.98 -11.69 -6.67
C GLN A 3 -11.64 -10.18 -6.67
N LYS A 4 -11.05 -9.67 -7.75
CA LYS A 4 -10.77 -8.22 -7.89
C LYS A 4 -12.05 -7.40 -7.92
N GLU A 5 -13.01 -7.81 -8.74
CA GLU A 5 -14.33 -7.17 -8.82
C GLU A 5 -15.08 -7.24 -7.48
N GLN A 6 -14.93 -8.36 -6.74
CA GLN A 6 -15.50 -8.48 -5.39
C GLN A 6 -14.88 -7.50 -4.40
N VAL A 7 -13.56 -7.30 -4.43
CA VAL A 7 -12.88 -6.29 -3.59
C VAL A 7 -13.32 -4.88 -3.97
N ILE A 8 -13.39 -4.56 -5.27
CA ILE A 8 -13.88 -3.24 -5.74
C ILE A 8 -15.30 -2.99 -5.22
N ALA A 9 -16.19 -3.98 -5.36
CA ALA A 9 -17.57 -3.87 -4.88
C ALA A 9 -17.64 -3.70 -3.36
N LEU A 10 -16.83 -4.45 -2.60
CA LEU A 10 -16.75 -4.33 -1.14
C LEU A 10 -16.26 -2.95 -0.71
N LEU A 11 -15.16 -2.45 -1.27
CA LEU A 11 -14.65 -1.12 -0.93
C LEU A 11 -15.65 -0.04 -1.32
N LYS A 12 -16.27 -0.15 -2.50
CA LYS A 12 -17.30 0.81 -2.94
C LYS A 12 -18.56 0.77 -2.07
N SER A 13 -18.83 -0.34 -1.38
CA SER A 13 -19.97 -0.44 -0.45
C SER A 13 -19.83 0.48 0.77
N ILE A 14 -18.61 0.93 1.10
CA ILE A 14 -18.38 1.94 2.14
C ILE A 14 -19.00 3.28 1.77
N GLU A 15 -18.95 3.67 0.49
CA GLU A 15 -19.58 4.90 -0.02
C GLU A 15 -21.07 4.72 -0.29
N THR A 16 -21.44 3.59 -0.89
CA THR A 16 -22.82 3.36 -1.38
C THR A 16 -23.75 2.82 -0.31
N GLU A 17 -23.22 2.38 0.83
CA GLU A 17 -23.95 1.74 1.95
C GLU A 17 -24.69 0.45 1.53
N GLU A 18 -24.31 -0.16 0.41
CA GLU A 18 -24.88 -1.41 -0.07
C GLU A 18 -24.47 -2.60 0.80
N ALA A 19 -25.43 -3.38 1.28
CA ALA A 19 -25.14 -4.55 2.12
C ALA A 19 -24.64 -5.77 1.32
N ALA A 20 -25.00 -5.88 0.03
CA ALA A 20 -24.74 -7.09 -0.75
C ALA A 20 -23.24 -7.42 -0.92
N PRO A 21 -22.34 -6.46 -1.21
CA PRO A 21 -20.91 -6.74 -1.33
C PRO A 21 -20.26 -7.28 -0.05
N VAL A 22 -20.77 -6.91 1.13
CA VAL A 22 -20.27 -7.40 2.43
C VAL A 22 -20.39 -8.93 2.56
N ALA A 23 -21.32 -9.55 1.83
CA ALA A 23 -21.48 -11.00 1.83
C ALA A 23 -20.26 -11.77 1.29
N VAL A 24 -19.29 -11.11 0.66
CA VAL A 24 -18.01 -11.75 0.27
C VAL A 24 -17.15 -12.09 1.49
N ILE A 25 -17.33 -11.41 2.62
CA ILE A 25 -16.58 -11.67 3.85
C ILE A 25 -17.08 -12.96 4.51
N ASN A 26 -16.17 -13.81 4.95
CA ASN A 26 -16.49 -14.98 5.75
C ASN A 26 -16.72 -14.56 7.22
N PRO A 27 -17.95 -14.59 7.74
CA PRO A 27 -18.24 -14.09 9.09
C PRO A 27 -17.57 -14.90 10.21
N ALA A 28 -17.20 -16.15 9.94
CA ALA A 28 -16.64 -17.06 10.94
C ALA A 28 -15.11 -17.07 10.98
N LYS A 29 -14.46 -16.53 9.94
CA LYS A 29 -12.99 -16.61 9.77
C LYS A 29 -12.32 -15.26 9.60
N TYR A 30 -13.07 -14.17 9.41
CA TYR A 30 -12.50 -12.87 9.07
C TYR A 30 -11.59 -12.35 10.19
N ILE A 31 -10.31 -12.16 9.85
CA ILE A 31 -9.29 -11.57 10.72
C ILE A 31 -8.97 -10.16 10.22
N GLN A 32 -8.96 -9.19 11.13
CA GLN A 32 -8.61 -7.80 10.86
C GLN A 32 -7.23 -7.45 11.41
N HIS A 33 -6.35 -6.90 10.58
CA HIS A 33 -5.01 -6.43 10.96
C HIS A 33 -4.89 -4.90 11.06
N ASN A 34 -5.91 -4.13 10.63
CA ASN A 34 -6.02 -2.72 11.01
C ASN A 34 -6.19 -2.63 12.53
N LEU A 35 -5.16 -2.16 13.22
CA LEU A 35 -5.10 -2.09 14.68
C LEU A 35 -6.11 -1.11 15.29
N GLY A 36 -6.65 -0.19 14.49
CA GLY A 36 -7.72 0.73 14.89
C GLY A 36 -9.13 0.15 14.73
N ILE A 37 -9.28 -1.05 14.17
CA ILE A 37 -10.58 -1.69 13.93
C ILE A 37 -10.67 -2.99 14.75
N LYS A 38 -11.83 -3.22 15.38
CA LYS A 38 -12.09 -4.47 16.10
C LYS A 38 -12.09 -5.66 15.15
N ASP A 39 -11.78 -6.83 15.69
CA ASP A 39 -11.70 -8.04 14.89
C ASP A 39 -13.07 -8.54 14.37
N GLY A 40 -13.03 -9.39 13.35
CA GLY A 40 -14.21 -10.05 12.81
C GLY A 40 -15.14 -9.14 11.99
N LEU A 41 -16.15 -9.77 11.37
CA LEU A 41 -17.15 -9.05 10.58
C LEU A 41 -17.93 -8.03 11.43
N THR A 42 -18.14 -8.33 12.71
CA THR A 42 -18.77 -7.39 13.65
C THR A 42 -17.94 -6.12 13.82
N GLY A 43 -16.62 -6.25 14.04
CA GLY A 43 -15.76 -5.08 14.18
C GLY A 43 -15.67 -4.23 12.91
N PHE A 44 -15.64 -4.87 11.75
CA PHE A 44 -15.78 -4.18 10.46
C PHE A 44 -17.11 -3.44 10.35
N GLY A 45 -18.24 -4.08 10.67
CA GLY A 45 -19.56 -3.45 10.63
C GLY A 45 -19.72 -2.27 11.59
N GLU A 46 -19.12 -2.35 12.78
CA GLU A 46 -19.07 -1.23 13.74
C GLU A 46 -18.28 -0.04 13.19
N ALA A 47 -17.13 -0.29 12.54
CA ALA A 47 -16.34 0.77 11.91
C ALA A 47 -17.11 1.47 10.78
N LEU A 48 -17.83 0.71 9.95
CA LEU A 48 -18.71 1.30 8.93
C LEU A 48 -19.85 2.12 9.55
N SER A 49 -20.46 1.62 10.62
CA SER A 49 -21.58 2.30 11.30
C SER A 49 -21.16 3.59 12.02
N ALA A 50 -19.86 3.77 12.28
CA ALA A 50 -19.32 4.99 12.86
C ALA A 50 -19.20 6.15 11.84
N LEU A 51 -19.30 5.86 10.54
CA LEU A 51 -19.27 6.88 9.50
C LEU A 51 -20.58 7.66 9.48
N PRO A 52 -20.54 9.01 9.41
CA PRO A 52 -21.75 9.78 9.12
C PRO A 52 -22.33 9.35 7.77
N GLN A 53 -23.66 9.20 7.71
CA GLN A 53 -24.35 8.75 6.51
C GLN A 53 -23.98 9.59 5.28
N GLY A 54 -23.64 8.93 4.17
CA GLY A 54 -23.28 9.58 2.91
C GLY A 54 -21.98 10.41 2.94
N SER A 55 -21.18 10.32 4.02
CA SER A 55 -19.92 11.09 4.15
C SER A 55 -18.75 10.45 3.42
N ALA A 56 -18.77 9.12 3.24
CA ALA A 56 -17.66 8.39 2.67
C ALA A 56 -17.56 8.58 1.14
N ARG A 57 -16.35 8.64 0.60
CA ARG A 57 -16.07 8.48 -0.84
C ARG A 57 -14.97 7.45 -1.03
N VAL A 58 -15.13 6.63 -2.05
CA VAL A 58 -14.22 5.54 -2.40
C VAL A 58 -14.01 5.52 -3.91
N ASN A 59 -12.75 5.58 -4.31
CA ASN A 59 -12.31 5.40 -5.69
C ASN A 59 -11.10 4.46 -5.72
N THR A 60 -11.34 3.19 -5.99
CA THR A 60 -10.30 2.18 -6.16
C THR A 60 -9.64 2.37 -7.53
N VAL A 61 -8.34 2.64 -7.54
CA VAL A 61 -7.57 3.07 -8.71
C VAL A 61 -6.87 1.89 -9.38
N ARG A 62 -6.26 1.01 -8.57
CA ARG A 62 -5.56 -0.19 -9.04
C ARG A 62 -5.99 -1.38 -8.22
N VAL A 63 -6.13 -2.55 -8.85
CA VAL A 63 -6.38 -3.82 -8.17
C VAL A 63 -5.50 -4.91 -8.74
N LEU A 64 -4.66 -5.47 -7.88
CA LEU A 64 -3.75 -6.57 -8.18
C LEU A 64 -4.24 -7.86 -7.53
N GLN A 65 -3.86 -8.99 -8.09
CA GLN A 65 -4.11 -10.30 -7.51
C GLN A 65 -2.83 -11.16 -7.59
N ASP A 66 -2.37 -11.64 -6.43
CA ASP A 66 -1.23 -12.55 -6.27
C ASP A 66 -1.69 -13.80 -5.49
N GLY A 67 -1.97 -14.87 -6.23
CA GLY A 67 -2.58 -16.09 -5.68
C GLY A 67 -3.94 -15.81 -5.03
N ASP A 68 -4.02 -16.11 -3.73
CA ASP A 68 -5.21 -15.90 -2.90
C ASP A 68 -5.32 -14.48 -2.32
N PHE A 69 -4.38 -13.59 -2.66
CA PHE A 69 -4.37 -12.22 -2.16
C PHE A 69 -4.85 -11.24 -3.25
N VAL A 70 -5.70 -10.29 -2.86
CA VAL A 70 -6.09 -9.17 -3.69
C VAL A 70 -5.66 -7.88 -3.00
N ILE A 71 -4.98 -7.02 -3.75
CA ILE A 71 -4.45 -5.74 -3.29
C ILE A 71 -5.18 -4.62 -4.00
N ALA A 72 -5.70 -3.64 -3.28
CA ALA A 72 -6.37 -2.47 -3.83
C ALA A 72 -5.61 -1.19 -3.44
N HIS A 73 -5.32 -0.33 -4.41
CA HIS A 73 -4.82 1.02 -4.18
C HIS A 73 -5.98 1.98 -4.35
N THR A 74 -6.37 2.66 -3.26
CA THR A 74 -7.65 3.35 -3.18
C THR A 74 -7.50 4.79 -2.69
N ASN A 75 -8.21 5.71 -3.35
CA ASN A 75 -8.42 7.08 -2.90
C ASN A 75 -9.71 7.16 -2.10
N TYR A 76 -9.57 7.51 -0.82
CA TYR A 76 -10.64 7.55 0.15
C TYR A 76 -10.93 8.98 0.60
N ASN A 77 -12.19 9.21 0.99
CA ASN A 77 -12.55 10.26 1.92
C ASN A 77 -13.48 9.67 2.97
N PHE A 78 -12.93 9.30 4.11
CA PHE A 78 -13.66 8.93 5.31
C PHE A 78 -12.82 9.40 6.50
N PHE A 79 -13.44 10.13 7.44
CA PHE A 79 -12.69 10.85 8.48
C PHE A 79 -11.52 11.68 7.90
N GLY A 80 -11.77 12.37 6.78
CA GLY A 80 -10.78 13.13 5.99
C GLY A 80 -10.25 12.40 4.76
N PRO A 81 -9.53 13.09 3.86
CA PRO A 81 -9.01 12.51 2.63
C PRO A 81 -7.80 11.62 2.92
N LYS A 82 -7.79 10.40 2.37
CA LYS A 82 -6.73 9.40 2.58
C LYS A 82 -6.40 8.66 1.30
N ILE A 83 -5.16 8.23 1.17
CA ILE A 83 -4.74 7.24 0.19
C ILE A 83 -4.37 5.98 0.95
N GLY A 84 -4.79 4.84 0.41
CA GLY A 84 -4.64 3.57 1.08
C GLY A 84 -4.29 2.43 0.16
N PHE A 85 -3.60 1.45 0.74
CA PHE A 85 -3.53 0.10 0.21
C PHE A 85 -4.33 -0.82 1.12
N ASP A 86 -5.22 -1.62 0.53
CA ASP A 86 -5.94 -2.69 1.21
C ASP A 86 -5.44 -4.03 0.66
N ILE A 87 -5.20 -5.01 1.51
CA ILE A 87 -4.81 -6.38 1.15
C ILE A 87 -5.84 -7.32 1.74
N PHE A 88 -6.44 -8.16 0.90
CA PHE A 88 -7.43 -9.14 1.29
C PHE A 88 -6.94 -10.55 0.96
N ARG A 89 -7.01 -11.48 1.91
CA ARG A 89 -6.80 -12.90 1.62
C ARG A 89 -8.13 -13.61 1.42
N PHE A 90 -8.20 -14.44 0.40
CA PHE A 90 -9.34 -15.27 0.08
C PHE A 90 -9.14 -16.72 0.54
N GLU A 91 -10.25 -17.36 0.90
CA GLU A 91 -10.35 -18.80 1.07
C GLU A 91 -11.73 -19.23 0.57
N ASN A 92 -11.79 -20.21 -0.33
CA ASN A 92 -13.05 -20.74 -0.89
C ASN A 92 -13.98 -19.64 -1.46
N GLY A 93 -13.39 -18.64 -2.13
CA GLY A 93 -14.14 -17.53 -2.75
C GLY A 93 -14.71 -16.50 -1.76
N LYS A 94 -14.27 -16.52 -0.50
CA LYS A 94 -14.64 -15.54 0.53
C LYS A 94 -13.40 -14.85 1.07
N ILE A 95 -13.53 -13.59 1.46
CA ILE A 95 -12.49 -12.86 2.19
C ILE A 95 -12.45 -13.38 3.62
N VAL A 96 -11.27 -13.78 4.06
CA VAL A 96 -11.02 -14.30 5.42
C VAL A 96 -10.03 -13.45 6.19
N GLU A 97 -9.37 -12.48 5.57
CA GLU A 97 -8.35 -11.67 6.24
C GLU A 97 -8.15 -10.34 5.53
N HIS A 98 -7.82 -9.31 6.29
CA HIS A 98 -7.62 -7.95 5.78
C HIS A 98 -6.49 -7.22 6.50
N TRP A 99 -5.63 -6.58 5.71
CA TRP A 99 -4.66 -5.59 6.15
C TRP A 99 -4.89 -4.31 5.38
N ASP A 100 -4.61 -3.17 5.99
CA ASP A 100 -4.51 -1.90 5.28
C ASP A 100 -3.27 -1.11 5.67
N ASN A 101 -2.95 -0.11 4.86
CA ASN A 101 -2.07 0.98 5.21
C ASN A 101 -2.67 2.29 4.71
N LEU A 102 -2.81 3.29 5.57
CA LEU A 102 -3.46 4.55 5.23
C LEU A 102 -2.55 5.76 5.54
N GLN A 103 -2.52 6.72 4.62
CA GLN A 103 -1.89 8.03 4.83
C GLN A 103 -2.84 9.15 4.44
N GLU A 104 -2.73 10.29 5.12
CA GLU A 104 -3.46 11.50 4.75
C GLU A 104 -3.06 11.94 3.34
N LYS A 105 -4.07 12.20 2.50
CA LYS A 105 -3.83 12.64 1.13
C LYS A 105 -3.35 14.10 1.14
N PRO A 106 -2.19 14.43 0.54
CA PRO A 106 -1.74 15.80 0.42
C PRO A 106 -2.71 16.64 -0.43
N ALA A 107 -2.84 17.93 -0.08
CA ALA A 107 -3.70 18.86 -0.82
C ALA A 107 -3.13 19.22 -2.21
N SER A 108 -1.82 19.07 -2.41
CA SER A 108 -1.12 19.36 -3.65
C SER A 108 -0.42 18.12 -4.19
N ALA A 109 -0.10 18.15 -5.47
CA ALA A 109 0.83 17.21 -6.08
C ALA A 109 2.24 17.34 -5.47
N ASN A 110 3.08 16.34 -5.72
CA ASN A 110 4.49 16.34 -5.38
C ASN A 110 5.27 17.39 -6.20
N PRO A 111 6.58 17.58 -5.95
CA PRO A 111 7.37 18.60 -6.66
C PRO A 111 7.41 18.44 -8.18
N SER A 112 7.13 17.24 -8.71
CA SER A 112 7.04 16.95 -10.15
C SER A 112 5.63 17.13 -10.73
N GLY A 113 4.61 17.40 -9.92
CA GLY A 113 3.23 17.55 -10.37
C GLY A 113 2.41 16.26 -10.38
N HIS A 114 2.94 15.17 -9.82
CA HIS A 114 2.25 13.90 -9.65
C HIS A 114 1.49 13.82 -8.32
N THR A 115 0.35 13.13 -8.35
CA THR A 115 -0.42 12.79 -7.15
C THR A 115 -0.02 11.42 -6.64
N MET A 116 -0.55 11.00 -5.49
CA MET A 116 -0.35 9.63 -5.00
C MET A 116 -1.13 8.57 -5.80
N ILE A 117 -1.93 8.94 -6.80
CA ILE A 117 -2.85 8.00 -7.48
C ILE A 117 -2.86 8.08 -9.01
N ASP A 118 -2.29 9.11 -9.62
CA ASP A 118 -2.11 9.17 -11.07
C ASP A 118 -1.02 8.19 -11.54
N GLY A 119 -0.69 8.24 -12.82
CA GLY A 119 0.17 7.24 -13.47
C GLY A 119 -0.63 6.07 -14.04
N THR A 120 0.07 5.09 -14.60
CA THR A 120 -0.59 3.99 -15.31
C THR A 120 -1.30 3.02 -14.36
N THR A 121 -2.37 2.38 -14.83
CA THR A 121 -3.09 1.29 -14.16
C THR A 121 -3.04 -0.01 -14.95
N GLU A 122 -2.36 -0.01 -16.11
CA GLU A 122 -2.32 -1.14 -17.04
C GLU A 122 -1.31 -2.20 -16.57
N ILE A 123 -1.82 -3.40 -16.31
CA ILE A 123 -1.01 -4.56 -15.96
C ILE A 123 -0.45 -5.20 -17.24
N LYS A 124 0.88 -5.34 -17.30
CA LYS A 124 1.65 -5.95 -18.40
C LYS A 124 2.60 -7.00 -17.85
N ASP A 125 3.32 -7.70 -18.73
CA ASP A 125 4.42 -8.59 -18.33
C ASP A 125 4.01 -9.66 -17.30
N LEU A 126 2.79 -10.21 -17.41
CA LEU A 126 2.27 -11.24 -16.50
C LEU A 126 3.20 -12.46 -16.37
N ASP A 127 3.90 -12.81 -17.46
CA ASP A 127 4.91 -13.87 -17.54
C ASP A 127 6.18 -13.57 -16.73
N LYS A 128 6.41 -12.30 -16.33
CA LYS A 128 7.58 -11.84 -15.57
C LYS A 128 7.27 -11.51 -14.11
N THR A 129 6.05 -11.77 -13.63
CA THR A 129 5.61 -11.45 -12.26
C THR A 129 6.64 -11.83 -11.19
N GLU A 130 7.14 -13.07 -11.21
CA GLU A 130 8.11 -13.54 -10.21
C GLU A 130 9.48 -12.88 -10.36
N ALA A 131 9.94 -12.62 -11.57
CA ALA A 131 11.19 -11.90 -11.80
C ALA A 131 11.09 -10.44 -11.31
N ASN A 132 9.95 -9.79 -11.53
CA ASN A 132 9.70 -8.42 -11.06
C ASN A 132 9.60 -8.37 -9.53
N LYS A 133 8.95 -9.35 -8.90
CA LYS A 133 8.92 -9.50 -7.43
C LYS A 133 10.34 -9.63 -6.86
N GLN A 134 11.18 -10.46 -7.47
CA GLN A 134 12.58 -10.62 -7.05
C GLN A 134 13.38 -9.33 -7.21
N LEU A 135 13.23 -8.64 -8.35
CA LEU A 135 13.91 -7.36 -8.60
C LEU A 135 13.58 -6.33 -7.50
N VAL A 136 12.31 -6.16 -7.19
CA VAL A 136 11.85 -5.19 -6.18
C VAL A 136 12.23 -5.63 -4.77
N ALA A 137 12.11 -6.91 -4.42
CA ALA A 137 12.56 -7.42 -3.13
C ALA A 137 14.06 -7.15 -2.91
N GLN A 138 14.88 -7.37 -3.95
CA GLN A 138 16.31 -7.10 -3.88
C GLN A 138 16.58 -5.59 -3.79
N PHE A 139 15.84 -4.75 -4.53
CA PHE A 139 15.95 -3.30 -4.42
C PHE A 139 15.68 -2.80 -2.99
N VAL A 140 14.58 -3.26 -2.37
CA VAL A 140 14.23 -2.88 -1.00
C VAL A 140 15.33 -3.29 -0.03
N SER A 141 15.85 -4.52 -0.14
CA SER A 141 16.98 -4.98 0.69
C SER A 141 18.26 -4.19 0.45
N ASP A 142 18.68 -4.06 -0.79
CA ASP A 142 19.98 -3.47 -1.12
C ASP A 142 20.00 -1.97 -0.83
N ILE A 143 18.92 -1.26 -1.15
CA ILE A 143 18.88 0.19 -1.13
C ILE A 143 18.14 0.71 0.10
N LEU A 144 16.89 0.30 0.30
CA LEU A 144 16.06 0.86 1.38
C LEU A 144 16.49 0.36 2.77
N GLN A 145 16.94 -0.89 2.88
CA GLN A 145 17.58 -1.41 4.11
C GLN A 145 19.09 -1.12 4.16
N GLY A 146 19.67 -0.62 3.07
CA GLY A 146 21.08 -0.18 3.02
C GLY A 146 22.11 -1.32 2.97
N ASN A 147 21.73 -2.52 2.54
CA ASN A 147 22.66 -3.66 2.47
C ASN A 147 23.69 -3.57 1.32
N ALA A 148 23.39 -2.84 0.24
CA ALA A 148 24.25 -2.66 -0.93
C ALA A 148 23.93 -1.34 -1.68
N PRO A 149 24.11 -0.17 -1.05
CA PRO A 149 23.73 1.14 -1.61
C PRO A 149 24.45 1.48 -2.92
N GLU A 150 25.64 0.89 -3.17
CA GLU A 150 26.40 1.05 -4.40
C GLU A 150 25.67 0.52 -5.65
N LYS A 151 24.67 -0.34 -5.46
CA LYS A 151 23.88 -0.91 -6.56
C LYS A 151 22.71 -0.03 -7.01
N LEU A 152 22.47 1.13 -6.38
CA LEU A 152 21.28 1.96 -6.63
C LEU A 152 20.98 2.13 -8.12
N THR A 153 21.95 2.59 -8.90
CA THR A 153 21.77 2.88 -10.32
C THR A 153 21.52 1.64 -11.18
N SER A 154 21.83 0.43 -10.68
CA SER A 154 21.59 -0.81 -11.41
C SER A 154 20.10 -1.19 -11.49
N TYR A 155 19.26 -0.64 -10.60
CA TYR A 155 17.81 -0.93 -10.57
C TYR A 155 16.99 -0.07 -11.52
N PHE A 156 17.55 1.01 -12.05
CA PHE A 156 16.83 2.01 -12.84
C PHE A 156 17.38 2.12 -14.27
N ASP A 157 16.59 2.71 -15.16
CA ASP A 157 17.00 3.14 -16.50
C ASP A 157 17.43 4.61 -16.46
N GLY A 158 18.67 4.86 -16.02
CA GLY A 158 19.16 6.22 -15.82
C GLY A 158 18.34 6.98 -14.77
N ASP A 159 17.87 8.18 -15.14
CA ASP A 159 17.03 9.04 -14.29
C ASP A 159 15.53 8.95 -14.64
N ASN A 160 15.14 7.99 -15.49
CA ASN A 160 13.77 7.80 -15.97
C ASN A 160 12.92 7.04 -14.93
N TYR A 161 12.63 7.70 -13.82
CA TYR A 161 11.88 7.14 -12.70
C TYR A 161 10.82 8.13 -12.22
N ILE A 162 9.56 7.75 -12.28
CA ILE A 162 8.44 8.63 -11.87
C ILE A 162 8.13 8.39 -10.39
N GLN A 163 7.97 9.49 -9.65
CA GLN A 163 7.61 9.46 -8.24
C GLN A 163 6.20 9.98 -7.98
N HIS A 164 5.49 9.27 -7.11
CA HIS A 164 4.19 9.68 -6.58
C HIS A 164 4.21 9.93 -5.07
N ASN A 165 5.36 9.70 -4.41
CA ASN A 165 5.55 10.13 -3.02
C ASN A 165 5.36 11.65 -2.94
N PRO A 166 4.53 12.17 -2.01
CA PRO A 166 4.21 13.59 -1.91
C PRO A 166 5.39 14.55 -1.74
N ALA A 167 6.50 14.07 -1.18
CA ALA A 167 7.66 14.87 -0.82
C ALA A 167 8.85 14.71 -1.77
N ILE A 168 8.77 13.79 -2.75
CA ILE A 168 9.92 13.39 -3.58
C ILE A 168 9.60 13.71 -5.05
N ALA A 169 10.54 14.40 -5.72
CA ALA A 169 10.47 14.67 -7.15
C ALA A 169 10.88 13.43 -7.96
N ASP A 170 10.58 13.45 -9.26
CA ASP A 170 11.02 12.39 -10.17
C ASP A 170 12.54 12.25 -10.24
N GLY A 171 12.95 11.09 -10.74
CA GLY A 171 14.34 10.72 -10.94
C GLY A 171 15.03 10.27 -9.66
N LEU A 172 16.14 9.58 -9.85
CA LEU A 172 17.12 9.34 -8.81
C LEU A 172 17.72 10.65 -8.29
N SER A 173 17.81 11.67 -9.16
CA SER A 173 18.18 13.02 -8.76
C SER A 173 17.21 13.63 -7.74
N GLY A 174 15.90 13.50 -7.97
CA GLY A 174 14.85 13.92 -7.03
C GLY A 174 14.88 13.16 -5.71
N LEU A 175 15.03 11.83 -5.77
CA LEU A 175 15.20 10.98 -4.58
C LEU A 175 16.44 11.39 -3.77
N GLY A 176 17.59 11.56 -4.42
CA GLY A 176 18.84 11.95 -3.77
C GLY A 176 18.74 13.31 -3.08
N ALA A 177 18.13 14.30 -3.73
CA ALA A 177 17.91 15.61 -3.14
C ALA A 177 16.98 15.56 -1.91
N ALA A 178 15.92 14.75 -1.96
CA ALA A 178 15.01 14.56 -0.84
C ALA A 178 15.71 13.89 0.36
N LEU A 179 16.50 12.83 0.12
CA LEU A 179 17.28 12.16 1.16
C LEU A 179 18.32 13.10 1.80
N GLU A 180 19.04 13.90 0.99
CA GLU A 180 19.99 14.89 1.50
C GLU A 180 19.29 15.97 2.35
N ALA A 181 18.13 16.45 1.91
CA ALA A 181 17.34 17.45 2.64
C ALA A 181 16.80 16.91 3.97
N MET A 182 16.33 15.66 4.00
CA MET A 182 15.91 14.97 5.22
C MET A 182 17.09 14.79 6.18
N ALA A 183 18.24 14.34 5.70
CA ALA A 183 19.44 14.16 6.50
C ALA A 183 19.91 15.47 7.16
N LYS A 184 19.89 16.60 6.42
CA LYS A 184 20.20 17.94 6.97
C LYS A 184 19.24 18.37 8.09
N GLN A 185 18.01 17.87 8.08
CA GLN A 185 17.00 18.14 9.10
C GLN A 185 17.02 17.11 10.25
N GLY A 186 17.94 16.14 10.21
CA GLY A 186 17.99 15.04 11.19
C GLY A 186 16.82 14.07 11.07
N ILE A 187 16.11 14.07 9.94
CA ILE A 187 15.04 13.13 9.65
C ILE A 187 15.68 11.88 9.07
N ALA A 188 15.54 10.76 9.77
CA ALA A 188 16.02 9.45 9.33
C ALA A 188 14.83 8.55 8.97
N MET A 189 15.05 7.72 7.96
CA MET A 189 14.14 6.69 7.50
C MET A 189 14.89 5.36 7.52
N PHE A 190 14.35 4.37 8.21
CA PHE A 190 14.94 3.04 8.34
C PHE A 190 13.93 1.98 7.95
N TYR A 191 14.36 1.01 7.14
CA TYR A 191 13.60 -0.18 6.81
C TYR A 191 14.20 -1.36 7.57
N ASP A 192 13.43 -1.91 8.51
CA ASP A 192 13.93 -2.95 9.42
C ASP A 192 13.65 -4.36 8.87
N ARG A 193 12.46 -4.57 8.30
CA ARG A 193 12.04 -5.88 7.78
C ARG A 193 11.04 -5.76 6.64
N VAL A 194 11.25 -6.52 5.58
CA VAL A 194 10.23 -6.79 4.56
C VAL A 194 9.42 -8.01 5.00
N HIS A 195 8.11 -7.83 5.19
CA HIS A 195 7.19 -8.89 5.61
C HIS A 195 6.60 -9.64 4.43
N ARG A 196 6.25 -8.92 3.35
CA ARG A 196 5.68 -9.50 2.13
C ARG A 196 6.06 -8.72 0.89
N VAL A 197 6.09 -9.43 -0.24
CA VAL A 197 6.21 -8.87 -1.59
C VAL A 197 5.14 -9.53 -2.46
N PHE A 198 4.15 -8.74 -2.87
CA PHE A 198 3.08 -9.16 -3.76
C PHE A 198 3.34 -8.62 -5.17
N GLY A 199 2.95 -9.35 -6.20
CA GLY A 199 3.07 -8.84 -7.56
C GLY A 199 2.09 -9.44 -8.54
N GLU A 200 1.75 -8.64 -9.55
CA GLU A 200 1.02 -9.08 -10.72
C GLU A 200 1.57 -8.35 -11.94
N GLY A 201 2.22 -9.12 -12.81
CA GLY A 201 2.89 -8.60 -13.99
C GLY A 201 3.94 -7.56 -13.64
N ASN A 202 3.78 -6.35 -14.15
CA ASN A 202 4.67 -5.21 -13.98
C ASN A 202 4.49 -4.47 -12.65
N PHE A 203 3.49 -4.78 -11.83
CA PHE A 203 3.30 -4.12 -10.53
C PHE A 203 3.75 -5.02 -9.37
N VAL A 204 4.46 -4.43 -8.40
CA VAL A 204 4.94 -5.13 -7.21
C VAL A 204 4.78 -4.25 -5.96
N LEU A 205 4.07 -4.74 -4.96
CA LEU A 205 3.93 -4.10 -3.65
C LEU A 205 4.87 -4.78 -2.64
N ALA A 206 5.76 -3.99 -2.04
CA ALA A 206 6.55 -4.41 -0.87
C ALA A 206 5.90 -3.88 0.41
N VAL A 207 5.72 -4.76 1.40
CA VAL A 207 5.17 -4.43 2.72
C VAL A 207 6.28 -4.55 3.75
N SER A 208 6.68 -3.42 4.33
CA SER A 208 7.83 -3.33 5.23
C SER A 208 7.49 -2.66 6.56
N GLU A 209 8.26 -3.03 7.57
CA GLU A 209 8.32 -2.40 8.88
C GLU A 209 9.56 -1.52 8.97
N GLY A 210 9.45 -0.40 9.69
CA GLY A 210 10.62 0.38 10.03
C GLY A 210 10.31 1.60 10.87
N SER A 211 11.12 2.65 10.71
CA SER A 211 10.91 3.92 11.40
C SER A 211 11.13 5.13 10.51
N PHE A 212 10.38 6.19 10.77
CA PHE A 212 10.50 7.49 10.10
C PHE A 212 10.46 8.61 11.14
N ALA A 213 11.47 9.48 11.12
CA ALA A 213 11.67 10.54 12.12
C ALA A 213 11.60 10.02 13.58
N GLY A 214 12.18 8.84 13.82
CA GLY A 214 12.22 8.19 15.14
C GLY A 214 10.91 7.55 15.62
N LYS A 215 9.87 7.50 14.78
CA LYS A 215 8.61 6.82 15.08
C LYS A 215 8.50 5.52 14.30
N ALA A 216 7.98 4.47 14.92
CA ALA A 216 7.67 3.23 14.22
C ALA A 216 6.58 3.49 13.16
N VAL A 217 6.85 3.04 11.93
CA VAL A 217 5.94 3.17 10.80
C VAL A 217 5.91 1.87 10.01
N THR A 218 4.94 1.80 9.11
CA THR A 218 4.79 0.74 8.12
C THR A 218 4.86 1.37 6.73
N PHE A 219 5.63 0.75 5.86
CA PHE A 219 5.85 1.19 4.48
C PHE A 219 5.17 0.22 3.53
N TYR A 220 4.30 0.74 2.68
CA TYR A 220 3.67 0.00 1.59
C TYR A 220 4.10 0.66 0.29
N ASP A 221 5.10 0.07 -0.36
CA ASP A 221 5.77 0.63 -1.52
C ASP A 221 5.37 -0.15 -2.77
N LEU A 222 4.55 0.47 -3.64
CA LEU A 222 4.14 -0.09 -4.92
C LEU A 222 5.08 0.41 -6.02
N PHE A 223 5.69 -0.52 -6.74
CA PHE A 223 6.56 -0.22 -7.86
C PHE A 223 5.95 -0.72 -9.17
N ARG A 224 6.20 0.02 -10.26
CA ARG A 224 6.09 -0.50 -11.62
C ARG A 224 7.47 -0.82 -12.18
N VAL A 225 7.58 -1.99 -12.79
CA VAL A 225 8.76 -2.45 -13.52
C VAL A 225 8.53 -2.32 -15.02
N GLU A 226 9.52 -1.84 -15.76
CA GLU A 226 9.52 -1.76 -17.21
C GLU A 226 10.91 -2.07 -17.75
N GLY A 227 11.00 -2.93 -18.76
CA GLY A 227 12.30 -3.33 -19.32
C GLY A 227 13.26 -3.97 -18.31
N GLY A 228 12.75 -4.55 -17.21
CA GLY A 228 13.57 -5.10 -16.12
C GLY A 228 14.18 -4.05 -15.19
N LYS A 229 13.65 -2.82 -15.20
CA LYS A 229 14.05 -1.70 -14.36
C LYS A 229 12.85 -1.13 -13.60
N ILE A 230 13.07 -0.57 -12.42
CA ILE A 230 12.05 0.18 -11.68
C ILE A 230 11.83 1.50 -12.42
N ALA A 231 10.57 1.79 -12.77
CA ALA A 231 10.20 2.92 -13.61
C ALA A 231 9.22 3.90 -12.92
N GLU A 232 8.48 3.46 -11.92
CA GLU A 232 7.47 4.28 -11.23
C GLU A 232 7.23 3.76 -9.82
N HIS A 233 6.92 4.65 -8.87
CA HIS A 233 6.74 4.30 -7.46
C HIS A 233 5.65 5.14 -6.78
N TRP A 234 4.78 4.46 -6.02
CA TRP A 234 3.80 5.02 -5.10
C TRP A 234 4.01 4.42 -3.72
N ASP A 235 3.80 5.21 -2.68
CA ASP A 235 3.90 4.72 -1.31
C ASP A 235 2.79 5.23 -0.40
N VAL A 236 2.64 4.52 0.72
CA VAL A 236 1.90 4.96 1.90
C VAL A 236 2.75 4.65 3.12
N VAL A 237 3.00 5.68 3.94
CA VAL A 237 3.73 5.57 5.20
C VAL A 237 2.76 5.83 6.36
N GLU A 238 2.45 4.79 7.13
CA GLU A 238 1.51 4.88 8.25
C GLU A 238 2.22 4.64 9.59
N PRO A 239 2.10 5.56 10.56
CA PRO A 239 2.55 5.32 11.94
C PRO A 239 1.86 4.09 12.56
N VAL A 240 2.65 3.23 13.20
CA VAL A 240 2.10 2.07 13.90
C VAL A 240 1.28 2.55 15.09
N THR A 241 0.02 2.12 15.18
CA THR A 241 -0.87 2.41 16.30
C THR A 241 -0.23 1.95 17.62
N PRO A 242 -0.17 2.79 18.66
CA PRO A 242 0.32 2.38 19.98
C PRO A 242 -0.48 1.21 20.57
N ALA A 243 0.19 0.32 21.30
CA ALA A 243 -0.39 -0.93 21.81
C ALA A 243 -1.65 -0.72 22.66
N GLU A 244 -1.67 0.35 23.45
CA GLU A 244 -2.79 0.72 24.31
C GLU A 244 -4.05 1.18 23.54
N GLN A 245 -3.92 1.46 22.24
CA GLN A 245 -5.02 1.88 21.36
C GLN A 245 -5.51 0.73 20.46
N HIS A 246 -4.87 -0.44 20.49
CA HIS A 246 -5.24 -1.58 19.65
C HIS A 246 -6.67 -2.06 19.95
N GLN A 247 -7.45 -2.23 18.88
CA GLN A 247 -8.82 -2.76 18.93
C GLN A 247 -8.89 -4.27 18.64
N ASN A 248 -7.76 -4.88 18.23
CA ASN A 248 -7.61 -6.32 18.02
C ASN A 248 -6.20 -6.77 18.45
N LYS A 249 -5.92 -8.08 18.40
CA LYS A 249 -4.62 -8.67 18.83
C LYS A 249 -3.87 -9.35 17.68
N ASN A 250 -4.29 -9.14 16.43
CA ASN A 250 -3.81 -9.90 15.28
C ASN A 250 -2.46 -9.40 14.75
N GLY A 251 -2.04 -8.20 15.18
CA GLY A 251 -0.79 -7.55 14.78
C GLY A 251 -0.86 -6.95 13.38
N LYS A 252 -0.01 -5.97 13.09
CA LYS A 252 0.00 -5.26 11.78
C LYS A 252 0.53 -6.11 10.62
N PHE A 253 1.25 -7.19 10.90
CA PHE A 253 2.00 -7.98 9.91
C PHE A 253 1.73 -9.49 9.98
N GLY A 254 0.55 -9.92 10.43
CA GLY A 254 0.21 -11.35 10.63
C GLY A 254 0.01 -12.18 9.35
N PHE A 255 0.94 -12.05 8.40
CA PHE A 255 0.96 -12.66 7.07
C PHE A 255 1.33 -14.14 7.04
#